data_AF-A0A942JAQ4-F1
#
_entry.id   AF-A0A942JAQ4-F1
#
_cell.length_a   1.000
_cell.length_b   1.000
_cell.length_c   1.000
_cell.angle_alpha   90.00
_cell.angle_beta   90.00
_cell.angle_gamma   90.00
#
_symmetry.space_group_name_H-M   'P 1'
#
loop_
_entity.id
_entity.type
_entity.pdbx_description
1 polymer ?
#
loop_
_entity_poly.entity_id
_entity_poly.type
_entity_poly.pdbx_seq_one_letter_code
_entity_poly.pdbx_strand_id
1 'polypeptide(L)' 'MTITQKIQAGVQKLPTAYQAEVLDFVEYLLTKATRGSSEPEESLWSDLSLAFAMRGMEDEGSPHYANADLKVTFS' A
#
# COMPACT_ATOMS: atom_id res chain seq x y z
N MET A 1 -5.65 29.50 -10.39
CA MET A 1 -6.51 28.60 -9.61
C MET A 1 -5.65 27.62 -8.83
N THR A 2 -5.87 27.48 -7.53
CA THR A 2 -5.21 26.46 -6.70
C THR A 2 -5.84 25.09 -6.94
N ILE A 3 -5.16 24.01 -6.52
CA ILE A 3 -5.70 22.64 -6.62
C ILE A 3 -7.03 22.52 -5.86
N THR A 4 -7.10 23.11 -4.66
CA THR A 4 -8.33 23.15 -3.84
C THR A 4 -9.51 23.79 -4.58
N GLN A 5 -9.27 24.89 -5.30
CA GLN A 5 -10.31 25.56 -6.09
C GLN A 5 -10.79 24.70 -7.26
N LYS A 6 -9.90 23.95 -7.91
CA LYS A 6 -10.27 23.01 -8.98
C LYS A 6 -11.11 21.83 -8.45
N ILE A 7 -10.74 21.30 -7.28
CA ILE A 7 -11.49 20.23 -6.61
C ILE A 7 -12.90 20.74 -6.26
N GLN A 8 -13.01 21.90 -5.63
CA GLN A 8 -14.30 22.50 -5.26
C GLN A 8 -15.21 22.70 -6.48
N ALA A 9 -14.67 23.24 -7.58
CA ALA A 9 -15.43 23.42 -8.82
C ALA A 9 -15.85 22.09 -9.49
N GLY A 10 -15.09 21.01 -9.26
CA GLY A 10 -15.44 19.67 -9.71
C GLY A 10 -16.57 19.06 -8.88
N VAL A 11 -16.45 19.12 -7.55
CA VAL A 11 -17.43 18.57 -6.60
C VAL A 11 -18.80 19.21 -6.78
N GLN A 12 -18.85 20.53 -7.01
CA GLN A 12 -20.10 21.25 -7.25
C GLN A 12 -20.88 20.79 -8.50
N LYS A 13 -20.22 20.13 -9.45
CA LYS A 13 -20.86 19.59 -10.66
C LYS A 13 -21.40 18.18 -10.48
N LEU A 14 -21.01 17.49 -9.40
CA LEU A 14 -21.39 16.10 -9.15
C LEU A 14 -22.77 16.03 -8.47
N PRO A 15 -23.56 14.98 -8.74
CA PRO A 15 -24.74 14.65 -7.92
C PRO A 15 -24.37 14.38 -6.46
N THR A 16 -25.30 14.62 -5.54
CA THR A 16 -25.08 14.50 -4.09
C THR A 16 -24.49 13.15 -3.65
N ALA A 17 -24.90 12.04 -4.27
CA ALA A 17 -24.36 10.71 -3.97
C ALA A 17 -22.84 10.63 -4.20
N TYR A 18 -22.36 11.22 -5.30
CA TYR A 18 -20.92 11.26 -5.61
C TYR A 18 -20.17 12.33 -4.81
N GLN A 19 -20.85 13.39 -4.35
CA GLN A 19 -20.24 14.34 -3.41
C GLN A 19 -19.94 13.68 -2.06
N ALA A 20 -20.84 12.79 -1.59
CA ALA A 20 -20.62 12.01 -0.38
C ALA A 20 -19.41 11.06 -0.53
N GLU A 21 -19.28 10.38 -1.66
CA GLU A 21 -18.11 9.52 -1.94
C GLU A 21 -16.79 10.31 -1.96
N VAL A 22 -16.80 11.54 -2.50
CA VAL A 22 -15.63 12.42 -2.45
C VAL A 22 -15.30 12.82 -1.00
N LEU A 23 -16.31 13.08 -0.18
CA LEU A 23 -16.12 13.38 1.24
C LEU A 23 -15.48 12.18 1.96
N ASP A 24 -16.02 10.98 1.78
CA ASP A 24 -15.48 9.74 2.35
C ASP A 24 -14.00 9.54 1.94
N PHE A 25 -13.68 9.82 0.68
CA PHE A 25 -12.31 9.72 0.19
C PHE A 25 -11.36 10.75 0.82
N VAL A 26 -11.83 11.99 1.03
CA VAL A 26 -11.04 13.01 1.73
C VAL A 26 -10.80 12.61 3.18
N GLU A 27 -11.81 12.07 3.88
CA GLU A 27 -11.67 11.56 5.25
C GLU A 27 -10.69 10.38 5.33
N TYR A 28 -10.74 9.47 4.36
CA TYR A 28 -9.77 8.39 4.21
C TYR A 28 -8.34 8.94 4.03
N LEU A 29 -8.15 9.92 3.15
CA LEU A 29 -6.83 10.50 2.91
C LEU A 29 -6.29 11.24 4.14
N LEU A 30 -7.14 11.95 4.89
CA LEU A 30 -6.77 12.58 6.15
C LEU A 30 -6.34 11.52 7.17
N THR A 31 -7.14 10.47 7.33
CA THR A 31 -6.83 9.34 8.22
C THR A 31 -5.53 8.67 7.82
N LYS A 32 -5.32 8.44 6.51
CA LYS A 32 -4.10 7.86 5.97
C LYS A 32 -2.89 8.77 6.19
N ALA A 33 -3.02 10.09 6.05
CA ALA A 33 -1.95 11.02 6.32
C ALA A 33 -1.57 11.06 7.82
N THR A 34 -2.57 10.96 8.70
CA THR A 34 -2.37 10.84 10.16
C THR A 34 -1.75 9.50 10.55
N ARG A 35 -2.10 8.39 9.88
CA ARG A 35 -1.53 7.05 10.15
C ARG A 35 -0.15 6.87 9.52
N GLY A 36 0.03 7.33 8.28
CA GLY A 36 1.28 7.22 7.50
C GLY A 36 2.41 8.14 7.96
N SER A 37 2.17 9.00 8.96
CA SER A 37 3.23 9.71 9.68
C SER A 37 3.83 8.89 10.83
N SER A 38 3.36 7.67 11.08
CA SER A 38 3.80 6.81 12.19
C SER A 38 4.46 5.48 11.81
N GLU A 39 4.61 5.12 10.53
CA GLU A 39 5.48 4.06 9.96
C GLU A 39 5.01 3.80 8.49
N PRO A 40 5.87 3.29 7.58
CA PRO A 40 5.44 2.94 6.24
C PRO A 40 4.57 1.67 6.30
N GLU A 41 3.26 1.81 6.09
CA GLU A 41 2.32 0.69 5.94
C GLU A 41 2.88 -0.39 4.99
N GLU A 42 3.59 0.00 3.93
CA GLU A 42 4.26 -0.91 3.00
C GLU A 42 5.31 -1.82 3.67
N SER A 43 6.03 -1.34 4.67
CA SER A 43 6.97 -2.16 5.44
C SER A 43 6.23 -3.23 6.24
N LEU A 44 5.15 -2.84 6.92
CA LEU A 44 4.33 -3.78 7.70
C LEU A 44 3.67 -4.83 6.82
N TRP A 45 3.21 -4.46 5.62
CA TRP A 45 2.69 -5.41 4.63
C TRP A 45 3.77 -6.35 4.10
N SER A 46 5.00 -5.85 3.91
CA SER A 46 6.14 -6.66 3.47
C SER A 46 6.53 -7.70 4.52
N ASP A 47 6.62 -7.28 5.78
CA ASP A 47 6.94 -8.15 6.92
C ASP A 47 5.86 -9.21 7.13
N LEU A 48 4.58 -8.80 7.05
CA LEU A 48 3.44 -9.72 7.15
C LEU A 48 3.47 -10.76 6.01
N SER A 49 3.70 -10.31 4.78
CA SER A 49 3.75 -11.19 3.60
C SER A 49 4.89 -12.21 3.72
N LEU A 50 6.06 -11.76 4.17
CA LEU A 50 7.20 -12.63 4.42
C LEU A 50 6.89 -13.66 5.51
N ALA A 51 6.30 -13.23 6.63
CA ALA A 51 5.93 -14.12 7.72
C ALA A 51 4.94 -15.22 7.28
N PHE A 52 3.99 -14.89 6.39
CA PHE A 52 3.10 -15.88 5.81
C PHE A 52 3.81 -16.81 4.81
N ALA A 53 4.73 -16.29 3.99
CA ALA A 53 5.48 -17.09 3.03
C ALA A 53 6.42 -18.10 3.73
N MET A 54 6.97 -17.73 4.89
CA MET A 54 7.83 -18.57 5.71
C MET A 54 7.06 -19.57 6.60
N ARG A 55 5.72 -19.52 6.59
CA ARG A 55 4.91 -20.38 7.46
C ARG A 55 5.03 -21.85 7.08
N GLY A 56 5.49 -22.67 8.02
CA GLY A 56 5.81 -24.08 7.82
C GLY A 56 7.27 -24.34 7.42
N MET A 57 8.08 -23.29 7.27
CA MET A 57 9.51 -23.35 6.96
C MET A 57 10.36 -22.67 8.05
N GLU A 58 9.79 -22.34 9.21
CA GLU A 58 10.47 -21.56 10.27
C GLU A 58 11.60 -22.33 10.94
N ASP A 59 11.49 -23.66 11.01
CA ASP A 59 12.48 -24.57 11.59
C ASP A 59 13.43 -25.16 10.54
N GLU A 60 13.22 -24.85 9.25
CA GLU A 60 14.17 -25.21 8.20
C GLU A 60 15.41 -24.33 8.36
N GLY A 61 16.59 -24.96 8.43
CA GLY A 61 17.85 -24.27 8.67
C GLY A 61 18.33 -23.44 7.46
N SER A 62 19.60 -23.61 7.07
CA SER A 62 20.09 -22.95 5.86
C SER A 62 19.31 -23.43 4.63
N PRO A 63 19.00 -22.53 3.67
CA PRO A 63 18.35 -22.94 2.44
C PRO A 63 19.15 -24.06 1.78
N HIS A 64 18.48 -25.14 1.40
CA HIS A 64 19.09 -26.24 0.64
C HIS A 64 19.47 -25.83 -0.79
N TYR A 65 19.12 -24.61 -1.19
CA TYR A 65 19.34 -24.06 -2.51
C TYR A 65 20.51 -23.06 -2.49
N ALA A 66 21.38 -23.18 -3.48
CA ALA A 66 22.53 -22.30 -3.69
C ALA A 66 22.37 -21.50 -4.98
N ASN A 67 23.23 -20.49 -5.18
CA ASN A 67 23.29 -19.76 -6.45
C ASN A 67 23.56 -20.67 -7.66
N ALA A 68 24.14 -21.86 -7.44
CA ALA A 68 24.36 -22.87 -8.47
C ALA A 68 23.05 -23.49 -9.01
N ASP A 69 21.94 -23.40 -8.26
CA ASP A 69 20.64 -23.94 -8.66
C ASP A 69 19.84 -22.97 -9.55
N LEU A 70 20.32 -21.74 -9.73
CA LEU A 70 19.69 -20.76 -10.61
C LEU A 70 19.85 -21.20 -12.08
N LYS A 71 18.73 -21.60 -12.70
CA LYS A 71 18.70 -22.00 -14.12
C LYS A 71 18.99 -20.86 -15.10
N VAL A 72 18.82 -19.61 -14.66
CA VAL A 72 19.00 -18.42 -15.50
C VAL A 72 20.00 -17.51 -14.82
N THR A 73 21.12 -17.29 -15.48
CA THR A 73 22.13 -16.30 -15.10
C THR A 73 22.05 -15.13 -16.07
N PHE A 74 21.81 -13.92 -15.55
CA PHE A 74 21.88 -12.71 -16.35
C PHE A 74 23.32 -12.19 -16.31
N SER A 75 23.96 -12.17 -17.46
CA SER A 75 25.30 -11.62 -17.72
C SER A 75 25.20 -10.31 -18.46
#